data_AF-A0A101EKH8-F1
#
_entry.id   AF-A0A101EKH8-F1
#
_cell.length_a   1.000
_cell.length_b   1.000
_cell.length_c   1.000
_cell.angle_alpha   90.00
_cell.angle_beta   90.00
_cell.angle_gamma   90.00
#
_symmetry.space_group_name_H-M   'P 1'
#
loop_
_entity.id
_entity.type
_entity.pdbx_description
1 polymer ?
#
loop_
_entity_poly.entity_id
_entity_poly.type
_entity_poly.pdbx_seq_one_letter_code
_entity_poly.pdbx_strand_id
1 'polypeptide(L)'
;MEMYDQVAQERLKEKIGYELWLFDFLSETETFEGGSNITTIVLVNRQPSAYVADTLAEALGSETVMKVLDTLMPLTFTASYKILDMIFEWILEENKKVGNIRKVPWKFRKKIKVISNSQLEYPPLFQSNQYIREYLFALYSNLLEFRNEIVHRNNFSVSDNKLQIKTNENSLEIAREELGALVRTVVAVAKMFAGILPFGKREDCLLKYHLDRIGELHGLNEFKQTKPLLIDVILKVPEEKGIFPADLKFVREQISRIYPNVDVLYNLKIIGLVGDKPSACWIFPVNFVPTGDILELRPNTYRKYLKPLDECQK
;
A
#
# COMPACT_ATOMS: atom_id res chain seq x y z
N MET A 1 -8.79 -29.54 2.48
CA MET A 1 -9.16 -28.23 1.91
C MET A 1 -8.20 -27.24 2.53
N GLU A 2 -7.37 -26.61 1.71
CA GLU A 2 -6.38 -25.65 2.20
C GLU A 2 -7.11 -24.38 2.67
N MET A 3 -6.82 -23.90 3.87
CA MET A 3 -7.43 -22.66 4.35
C MET A 3 -6.92 -21.48 3.52
N TYR A 4 -7.79 -20.49 3.28
CA TYR A 4 -7.43 -19.26 2.57
C TYR A 4 -6.99 -19.46 1.10
N ASP A 5 -7.47 -20.53 0.47
CA ASP A 5 -7.29 -20.81 -0.95
C ASP A 5 -8.00 -19.78 -1.87
N GLN A 6 -7.86 -19.94 -3.18
CA GLN A 6 -8.48 -19.04 -4.17
C GLN A 6 -10.01 -18.91 -3.98
N VAL A 7 -10.69 -19.98 -3.57
CA VAL A 7 -12.14 -19.94 -3.31
C VAL A 7 -12.45 -19.06 -2.09
N ALA A 8 -11.64 -19.15 -1.03
CA ALA A 8 -11.75 -18.25 0.11
C ALA A 8 -11.48 -16.78 -0.25
N GLN A 9 -10.52 -16.52 -1.15
CA GLN A 9 -10.21 -15.17 -1.64
C GLN A 9 -11.36 -14.57 -2.46
N GLU A 10 -11.97 -15.35 -3.36
CA GLU A 10 -13.14 -14.89 -4.14
C GLU A 10 -14.33 -14.55 -3.22
N ARG A 11 -14.58 -15.36 -2.19
CA ARG A 11 -15.62 -15.03 -1.19
C ARG A 11 -15.34 -13.71 -0.47
N LEU A 12 -14.08 -13.42 -0.14
CA LEU A 12 -13.73 -12.14 0.44
C LEU A 12 -13.96 -11.00 -0.55
N LYS A 13 -13.55 -11.14 -1.82
CA LYS A 13 -13.77 -10.14 -2.87
C LYS A 13 -15.23 -9.77 -3.02
N GLU A 14 -16.12 -10.75 -3.11
CA GLU A 14 -17.56 -10.52 -3.19
C GLU A 14 -18.07 -9.73 -1.97
N LYS A 15 -17.53 -10.05 -0.79
CA LYS A 15 -17.94 -9.45 0.48
C LYS A 15 -17.55 -7.98 0.62
N ILE A 16 -16.37 -7.61 0.13
CA ILE A 16 -15.80 -6.26 0.26
C ILE A 16 -15.96 -5.41 -1.01
N GLY A 17 -16.48 -5.99 -2.09
CA GLY A 17 -16.40 -5.41 -3.44
C GLY A 17 -17.05 -4.04 -3.56
N TYR A 18 -18.16 -3.80 -2.86
CA TYR A 18 -18.84 -2.50 -2.87
C TYR A 18 -18.03 -1.42 -2.16
N GLU A 19 -17.51 -1.71 -0.96
CA GLU A 19 -16.70 -0.76 -0.19
C GLU A 19 -15.37 -0.48 -0.88
N LEU A 20 -14.75 -1.49 -1.50
CA LEU A 20 -13.56 -1.29 -2.33
C LEU A 20 -13.85 -0.39 -3.52
N TRP A 21 -14.95 -0.64 -4.25
CA TRP A 21 -15.35 0.21 -5.37
C TRP A 21 -15.59 1.66 -4.93
N LEU A 22 -16.28 1.87 -3.80
CA LEU A 22 -16.52 3.20 -3.25
C LEU A 22 -15.20 3.93 -2.94
N PHE A 23 -14.23 3.23 -2.33
CA PHE A 23 -12.94 3.84 -2.00
C PHE A 23 -12.06 4.03 -3.21
N ASP A 24 -12.11 3.14 -4.20
CA ASP A 24 -11.42 3.32 -5.47
C ASP A 24 -11.97 4.58 -6.18
N PHE A 25 -13.29 4.75 -6.24
CA PHE A 25 -13.94 5.96 -6.76
C PHE A 25 -13.53 7.24 -6.01
N LEU A 26 -13.48 7.20 -4.68
CA LEU A 26 -13.02 8.35 -3.89
C LEU A 26 -11.51 8.61 -4.08
N SER A 27 -10.72 7.57 -4.36
CA SER A 27 -9.27 7.69 -4.56
C SER A 27 -8.85 8.22 -5.92
N GLU A 28 -9.66 8.02 -6.98
CA GLU A 28 -9.46 8.59 -8.32
C GLU A 28 -9.48 10.14 -8.32
N THR A 29 -9.98 10.76 -7.26
CA THR A 29 -9.96 12.22 -7.07
C THR A 29 -8.67 12.74 -6.41
N GLU A 30 -7.50 12.18 -6.72
CA GLU A 30 -6.12 12.56 -6.26
C GLU A 30 -5.91 12.86 -4.75
N THR A 31 -6.93 12.71 -3.92
CA THR A 31 -6.92 13.05 -2.49
C THR A 31 -6.50 11.87 -1.62
N PHE A 32 -6.53 10.65 -2.18
CA PHE A 32 -6.18 9.41 -1.47
C PHE A 32 -5.02 8.61 -2.09
N GLU A 33 -4.21 9.20 -2.99
CA GLU A 33 -2.98 8.55 -3.47
C GLU A 33 -1.72 9.09 -2.79
N GLY A 34 -1.04 8.17 -2.09
CA GLY A 34 0.21 8.43 -1.39
C GLY A 34 1.31 7.86 -2.26
N GLY A 35 1.75 8.62 -3.24
CA GLY A 35 2.95 8.31 -4.00
C GLY A 35 2.72 8.16 -5.50
N SER A 36 2.68 9.30 -6.19
CA SER A 36 2.91 9.38 -7.63
C SER A 36 3.75 10.62 -7.95
N ASN A 37 4.72 10.96 -7.08
CA ASN A 37 5.90 11.68 -7.56
C ASN A 37 6.77 10.69 -8.33
N ILE A 38 6.34 10.32 -9.54
CA ILE A 38 7.13 9.51 -10.46
C ILE A 38 8.13 10.45 -11.12
N THR A 39 9.15 10.84 -10.35
CA THR A 39 10.32 11.48 -10.94
C THR A 39 11.10 10.41 -11.69
N THR A 40 11.48 10.71 -12.94
CA THR A 40 12.33 9.83 -13.72
C THR A 40 13.77 10.33 -13.64
N ILE A 41 14.69 9.47 -13.22
CA ILE A 41 16.13 9.74 -13.22
C ILE A 41 16.77 8.98 -14.38
N VAL A 42 17.45 9.70 -15.26
CA VAL A 42 18.25 9.09 -16.33
C VAL A 42 19.72 9.13 -15.95
N LEU A 43 20.33 7.95 -15.91
CA LEU A 43 21.73 7.71 -15.57
C LEU A 43 22.46 7.07 -16.75
N VAL A 44 23.73 7.42 -16.91
CA VAL A 44 24.66 6.67 -17.76
C VAL A 44 25.60 5.89 -16.84
N ASN A 45 25.72 4.59 -17.10
CA ASN A 45 26.44 3.67 -16.22
C ASN A 45 27.86 4.15 -15.92
N ARG A 46 28.21 4.21 -14.63
CA ARG A 46 29.52 4.66 -14.12
C ARG A 46 29.93 6.09 -14.55
N GLN A 47 28.98 6.90 -15.01
CA GLN A 47 29.22 8.31 -15.33
C GLN A 47 28.48 9.22 -14.34
N PRO A 48 29.15 10.20 -13.72
CA PRO A 48 28.58 10.99 -12.63
C PRO A 48 27.46 11.97 -13.03
N SER A 49 27.09 12.03 -14.31
CA SER A 49 26.00 12.88 -14.80
C SER A 49 24.65 12.20 -14.61
N ALA A 50 23.78 12.80 -13.80
CA ALA A 50 22.39 12.42 -13.66
C ALA A 50 21.49 13.54 -14.20
N TYR A 51 20.47 13.18 -14.98
CA TYR A 51 19.41 14.09 -15.40
C TYR A 51 18.12 13.69 -14.69
N VAL A 52 17.51 14.66 -13.98
CA VAL A 52 16.24 14.48 -13.28
C VAL A 52 15.14 15.13 -14.13
N ALA A 53 14.16 14.34 -14.55
CA ALA A 53 12.95 14.84 -15.19
C ALA A 53 11.80 14.76 -14.17
N ASP A 54 11.40 15.93 -13.66
CA ASP A 54 10.25 16.03 -12.76
C ASP A 54 8.96 16.11 -13.59
N THR A 55 8.12 15.09 -13.45
CA THR A 55 6.75 15.13 -13.93
C THR A 55 5.87 15.25 -12.70
N LEU A 56 5.50 16.47 -12.34
CA LEU A 56 4.60 16.74 -11.23
C LEU A 56 3.17 16.72 -11.76
N ALA A 57 2.39 15.70 -11.37
CA ALA A 57 0.94 15.77 -11.48
C ALA A 57 0.42 16.49 -10.23
N GLU A 58 0.01 17.75 -10.39
CA GLU A 58 -0.79 18.47 -9.39
C GLU A 58 -2.26 18.38 -9.80
N ALA A 59 -3.09 17.54 -9.17
CA ALA A 59 -4.52 17.85 -9.12
C ALA A 59 -4.77 18.88 -8.04
N LEU A 60 -5.08 20.07 -8.52
CA LEU A 60 -5.80 21.07 -7.75
C LEU A 60 -7.27 20.65 -7.67
N GLY A 61 -7.66 20.05 -6.54
CA GLY A 61 -9.07 19.83 -6.22
C GLY A 61 -9.77 21.17 -5.94
N SER A 62 -10.88 21.46 -6.62
CA SER A 62 -11.67 22.67 -6.39
C SER A 62 -12.29 22.68 -4.97
N GLU A 63 -12.52 23.86 -4.40
CA GLU A 63 -13.11 24.05 -3.06
C GLU A 63 -14.42 23.26 -2.83
N THR A 64 -15.20 23.07 -3.89
CA THR A 64 -16.44 22.27 -3.88
C THR A 64 -16.16 20.78 -3.67
N VAL A 65 -15.10 20.23 -4.26
CA VAL A 65 -14.68 18.84 -4.04
C VAL A 65 -14.26 18.64 -2.58
N MET A 66 -13.54 19.61 -2.02
CA MET A 66 -13.11 19.56 -0.61
C MET A 66 -14.30 19.53 0.36
N LYS A 67 -15.35 20.34 0.11
CA LYS A 67 -16.59 20.33 0.92
C LYS A 67 -17.35 19.01 0.83
N VAL A 68 -17.38 18.38 -0.35
CA VAL A 68 -17.98 17.05 -0.53
C VAL A 68 -17.18 16.01 0.26
N LEU A 69 -15.85 16.05 0.20
CA LEU A 69 -15.00 15.13 0.96
C LEU A 69 -15.17 15.27 2.48
N ASP A 70 -15.30 16.50 2.99
CA ASP A 70 -15.60 16.74 4.40
C ASP A 70 -16.94 16.14 4.82
N THR A 71 -17.97 16.37 4.00
CA THR A 71 -19.30 15.82 4.23
C THR A 71 -19.29 14.28 4.27
N LEU A 72 -18.38 13.65 3.50
CA LEU A 72 -18.25 12.21 3.43
C LEU A 72 -17.36 11.61 4.52
N MET A 73 -16.62 12.39 5.33
CA MET A 73 -15.71 11.85 6.35
C MET A 73 -16.36 10.81 7.28
N PRO A 74 -17.56 11.02 7.84
CA PRO A 74 -18.21 10.01 8.70
C PRO A 74 -18.55 8.72 7.93
N LEU A 75 -18.96 8.85 6.66
CA LEU A 75 -19.25 7.69 5.80
C LEU A 75 -17.97 6.92 5.48
N THR A 76 -16.90 7.63 5.11
CA THR A 76 -15.58 7.07 4.84
C THR A 76 -15.03 6.33 6.07
N PHE A 77 -15.18 6.90 7.26
CA PHE A 77 -14.80 6.26 8.51
C PHE A 77 -15.60 4.97 8.76
N THR A 78 -16.93 5.03 8.65
CA THR A 78 -17.80 3.87 8.91
C THR A 78 -17.63 2.76 7.87
N ALA A 79 -17.38 3.10 6.60
CA ALA A 79 -17.05 2.16 5.55
C ALA A 79 -15.67 1.50 5.78
N SER A 80 -14.67 2.25 6.26
CA SER A 80 -13.35 1.71 6.61
C SER A 80 -13.46 0.67 7.74
N TYR A 81 -14.25 0.98 8.77
CA TYR A 81 -14.57 0.03 9.83
C TYR A 81 -15.31 -1.21 9.30
N LYS A 82 -16.22 -1.04 8.35
CA LYS A 82 -16.96 -2.15 7.74
C LYS A 82 -16.01 -3.11 7.00
N ILE A 83 -15.02 -2.60 6.28
CA ILE A 83 -13.97 -3.45 5.66
C ILE A 83 -13.22 -4.24 6.72
N LEU A 84 -12.81 -3.61 7.84
CA LEU A 84 -12.17 -4.33 8.96
C LEU A 84 -13.06 -5.45 9.49
N ASP A 85 -14.35 -5.18 9.73
CA ASP A 85 -15.30 -6.21 10.18
C ASP A 85 -15.42 -7.36 9.17
N MET A 86 -15.46 -7.04 7.87
CA MET A 86 -15.55 -8.06 6.82
C MET A 86 -14.32 -8.94 6.76
N ILE A 87 -13.11 -8.38 6.90
CA ILE A 87 -11.85 -9.13 6.98
C ILE A 87 -11.88 -10.09 8.17
N PHE A 88 -12.19 -9.58 9.37
CA PHE A 88 -12.20 -10.42 10.58
C PHE A 88 -13.34 -11.44 10.58
N GLU A 89 -14.50 -11.10 10.03
CA GLU A 89 -15.59 -12.05 9.85
C GLU A 89 -15.20 -13.16 8.88
N TRP A 90 -14.56 -12.84 7.76
CA TRP A 90 -14.04 -13.84 6.81
C TRP A 90 -13.03 -14.79 7.48
N ILE A 91 -12.11 -14.27 8.28
CA ILE A 91 -11.16 -15.10 9.07
C ILE A 91 -11.92 -16.06 9.99
N LEU A 92 -12.94 -15.58 10.70
CA LEU A 92 -13.78 -16.40 11.58
C LEU A 92 -14.58 -17.46 10.81
N GLU A 93 -15.09 -17.11 9.62
CA GLU A 93 -15.82 -18.04 8.75
C GLU A 93 -14.94 -19.18 8.24
N GLU A 94 -13.72 -18.89 7.83
CA GLU A 94 -12.75 -19.94 7.42
C GLU A 94 -12.38 -20.84 8.61
N ASN A 95 -12.14 -20.26 9.79
CA ASN A 95 -11.90 -21.03 11.01
C ASN A 95 -13.10 -21.89 11.43
N LYS A 96 -14.34 -21.44 11.16
CA LYS A 96 -15.54 -22.24 11.40
C LYS A 96 -15.60 -23.46 10.47
N LYS A 97 -15.22 -23.31 9.19
CA LYS A 97 -15.28 -24.39 8.20
C LYS A 97 -14.37 -25.56 8.54
N VAL A 98 -13.22 -25.29 9.13
CA VAL A 98 -12.26 -26.32 9.56
C VAL A 98 -12.46 -26.79 11.01
N GLY A 99 -13.45 -26.25 11.72
CA GLY A 99 -13.80 -26.67 13.08
C GLY A 99 -12.99 -26.02 14.21
N ASN A 100 -12.12 -25.05 13.92
CA ASN A 100 -11.35 -24.31 14.94
C ASN A 100 -12.27 -23.51 15.87
N ILE A 101 -13.44 -23.07 15.36
CA ILE A 101 -14.50 -22.46 16.16
C ILE A 101 -15.87 -23.08 15.83
N ARG A 102 -16.76 -23.13 16.82
CA ARG A 102 -18.12 -23.70 16.64
C ARG A 102 -19.06 -22.80 15.85
N LYS A 103 -18.93 -21.47 15.98
CA LYS A 103 -19.80 -20.50 15.31
C LYS A 103 -19.10 -19.15 15.16
N VAL A 104 -19.44 -18.44 14.08
CA VAL A 104 -19.09 -17.03 13.89
C VAL A 104 -20.07 -16.17 14.70
N PRO A 105 -19.61 -15.33 15.64
CA PRO A 105 -20.50 -14.45 16.39
C PRO A 105 -21.05 -13.31 15.51
N TRP A 106 -22.34 -12.99 15.66
CA TRP A 106 -22.95 -11.88 14.93
C TRP A 106 -22.59 -10.49 15.50
N LYS A 107 -22.48 -10.35 16.82
CA LYS A 107 -22.19 -9.05 17.47
C LYS A 107 -20.69 -8.73 17.44
N PHE A 108 -20.33 -7.49 17.07
CA PHE A 108 -18.93 -7.01 17.04
C PHE A 108 -18.12 -7.34 18.30
N ARG A 109 -18.63 -6.97 19.49
CA ARG A 109 -17.95 -7.26 20.78
C ARG A 109 -17.68 -8.76 20.98
N LYS A 110 -18.56 -9.63 20.48
CA LYS A 110 -18.35 -11.09 20.54
C LYS A 110 -17.32 -11.55 19.51
N LYS A 111 -17.29 -10.98 18.30
CA LYS A 111 -16.24 -11.23 17.30
C LYS A 111 -14.86 -10.88 17.88
N ILE A 112 -14.70 -9.66 18.40
CA ILE A 112 -13.47 -9.17 19.06
C ILE A 112 -13.02 -10.13 20.16
N LYS A 113 -13.95 -10.54 21.05
CA LYS A 113 -13.65 -11.49 22.13
C LYS A 113 -13.16 -12.85 21.61
N VAL A 114 -13.75 -13.38 20.53
CA VAL A 114 -13.30 -14.65 19.94
C VAL A 114 -11.90 -14.49 19.34
N ILE A 115 -11.68 -13.43 18.57
CA ILE A 115 -10.37 -13.17 17.93
C ILE A 115 -9.27 -13.00 18.97
N SER A 116 -9.56 -12.38 20.11
CA SER A 116 -8.58 -12.17 21.19
C SER A 116 -8.22 -13.45 21.96
N ASN A 117 -9.15 -14.39 22.10
CA ASN A 117 -9.05 -15.49 23.07
C ASN A 117 -8.93 -16.88 22.41
N SER A 118 -9.18 -17.00 21.11
CA SER A 118 -9.13 -18.28 20.39
C SER A 118 -7.81 -18.43 19.65
N GLN A 119 -7.31 -19.67 19.60
CA GLN A 119 -6.25 -20.03 18.66
C GLN A 119 -6.87 -20.15 17.27
N LEU A 120 -6.93 -19.02 16.57
CA LEU A 120 -7.36 -18.97 15.18
C LEU A 120 -6.15 -19.27 14.27
N GLU A 121 -6.41 -20.02 13.21
CA GLU A 121 -5.50 -20.07 12.09
C GLU A 121 -5.72 -18.81 11.25
N TYR A 122 -4.63 -18.10 10.91
CA TYR A 122 -4.69 -16.84 10.19
C TYR A 122 -4.19 -17.00 8.75
N PRO A 123 -4.60 -16.12 7.82
CA PRO A 123 -4.10 -16.13 6.45
C PRO A 123 -2.57 -15.89 6.37
N PRO A 124 -1.89 -16.38 5.31
CA PRO A 124 -0.43 -16.33 5.19
C PRO A 124 0.19 -14.93 5.40
N LEU A 125 -0.50 -13.87 4.96
CA LEU A 125 -0.05 -12.49 5.16
C LEU A 125 0.09 -12.15 6.65
N PHE A 126 -0.87 -12.55 7.49
CA PHE A 126 -0.84 -12.32 8.94
C PHE A 126 0.13 -13.26 9.66
N GLN A 127 0.32 -14.48 9.16
CA GLN A 127 1.31 -15.41 9.71
C GLN A 127 2.73 -14.90 9.47
N SER A 128 3.01 -14.42 8.25
CA SER A 128 4.34 -13.92 7.86
C SER A 128 4.63 -12.53 8.40
N ASN A 129 3.60 -11.71 8.64
CA ASN A 129 3.71 -10.33 9.07
C ASN A 129 2.78 -10.08 10.27
N GLN A 130 3.22 -10.53 11.44
CA GLN A 130 2.43 -10.47 12.67
C GLN A 130 1.97 -9.05 13.03
N TYR A 131 2.78 -8.04 12.73
CA TYR A 131 2.43 -6.64 13.00
C TYR A 131 1.15 -6.23 12.26
N ILE A 132 0.92 -6.67 11.01
CA ILE A 132 -0.29 -6.30 10.26
C ILE A 132 -1.53 -6.78 11.01
N ARG A 133 -1.49 -8.01 11.53
CA ARG A 133 -2.58 -8.57 12.35
C ARG A 133 -2.84 -7.73 13.58
N GLU A 134 -1.78 -7.39 14.33
CA GLU A 134 -1.89 -6.67 15.59
C GLU A 134 -2.48 -5.27 15.40
N TYR A 135 -2.00 -4.53 14.40
CA TYR A 135 -2.47 -3.17 14.14
C TYR A 135 -3.89 -3.16 13.58
N LEU A 136 -4.22 -4.05 12.64
CA LEU A 136 -5.60 -4.13 12.14
C LEU A 136 -6.58 -4.55 13.24
N PHE A 137 -6.16 -5.44 14.13
CA PHE A 137 -7.01 -5.87 15.24
C PHE A 137 -7.20 -4.74 16.27
N ALA A 138 -6.15 -3.98 16.57
CA ALA A 138 -6.24 -2.80 17.41
C ALA A 138 -7.19 -1.76 16.81
N LEU A 139 -7.07 -1.45 15.51
CA LEU A 139 -8.01 -0.58 14.79
C LEU A 139 -9.45 -1.11 14.88
N TYR A 140 -9.68 -2.40 14.62
CA TYR A 140 -11.01 -3.00 14.69
C TYR A 140 -11.61 -2.95 16.10
N SER A 141 -10.80 -3.14 17.13
CA SER A 141 -11.26 -3.09 18.52
C SER A 141 -11.56 -1.67 18.97
N ASN A 142 -10.62 -0.74 18.76
CA ASN A 142 -10.66 0.61 19.30
C ASN A 142 -11.73 1.46 18.59
N LEU A 143 -11.90 1.28 17.27
CA LEU A 143 -12.82 2.12 16.49
C LEU A 143 -14.30 1.75 16.65
N LEU A 144 -14.61 0.61 17.30
CA LEU A 144 -15.99 0.11 17.42
C LEU A 144 -16.91 1.10 18.15
N GLU A 145 -16.44 1.73 19.22
CA GLU A 145 -17.28 2.66 19.99
C GLU A 145 -17.64 3.90 19.15
N PHE A 146 -16.66 4.49 18.46
CA PHE A 146 -16.84 5.68 17.63
C PHE A 146 -17.71 5.39 16.41
N ARG A 147 -17.56 4.21 15.80
CA ARG A 147 -18.44 3.76 14.72
C ARG A 147 -19.90 3.67 15.18
N ASN A 148 -20.14 3.20 16.41
CA ASN A 148 -21.50 3.10 16.93
C ASN A 148 -22.11 4.47 17.21
N GLU A 149 -21.33 5.43 17.68
CA GLU A 149 -21.78 6.82 17.86
C GLU A 149 -22.21 7.45 16.52
N ILE A 150 -21.43 7.26 15.45
CA ILE A 150 -21.83 7.75 14.12
C ILE A 150 -23.12 7.06 13.66
N VAL A 151 -23.14 5.72 13.60
CA VAL A 151 -24.23 4.99 12.93
C VAL A 151 -25.55 5.00 13.70
N HIS A 152 -25.51 4.96 15.04
CA HIS A 152 -26.71 4.79 15.84
C HIS A 152 -27.18 6.07 16.52
N ARG A 153 -26.31 7.06 16.67
CA ARG A 153 -26.60 8.29 17.41
C ARG A 153 -26.41 9.55 16.58
N ASN A 154 -25.84 9.45 15.36
CA ASN A 154 -25.43 10.59 14.55
C ASN A 154 -24.59 11.60 15.36
N ASN A 155 -23.79 11.09 16.31
CA ASN A 155 -23.07 11.90 17.27
C ASN A 155 -21.65 12.19 16.76
N PHE A 156 -21.58 13.05 15.76
CA PHE A 156 -20.35 13.52 15.16
C PHE A 156 -20.50 14.95 14.66
N SER A 157 -19.38 15.62 14.47
CA SER A 157 -19.30 16.90 13.76
C SER A 157 -18.11 16.88 12.81
N VAL A 158 -18.24 17.59 11.69
CA VAL A 158 -17.12 17.83 10.77
C VAL A 158 -16.87 19.34 10.75
N SER A 159 -15.65 19.73 11.12
CA SER A 159 -15.21 21.13 11.15
C SER A 159 -13.72 21.19 10.88
N ASP A 160 -13.26 22.19 10.14
CA ASP A 160 -11.83 22.43 9.85
C ASP A 160 -11.10 21.20 9.28
N ASN A 161 -11.73 20.47 8.37
CA ASN A 161 -11.23 19.22 7.78
C ASN A 161 -10.99 18.08 8.79
N LYS A 162 -11.68 18.12 9.94
CA LYS A 162 -11.58 17.10 10.98
C LYS A 162 -12.95 16.52 11.30
N LEU A 163 -12.97 15.21 11.48
CA LEU A 163 -14.11 14.47 12.01
C LEU A 163 -13.96 14.34 13.53
N GLN A 164 -14.89 14.92 14.28
CA GLN A 164 -14.97 14.76 15.72
C GLN A 164 -16.11 13.81 16.08
N ILE A 165 -15.83 12.83 16.93
CA ILE A 165 -16.79 11.84 17.42
C ILE A 165 -16.65 11.80 18.94
N LYS A 166 -17.73 12.03 19.66
CA LYS A 166 -17.74 12.00 21.13
C LYS A 166 -18.51 10.78 21.59
N THR A 167 -17.92 10.00 22.48
CA THR A 167 -18.62 8.97 23.25
C THR A 167 -18.87 9.52 24.66
N ASN A 168 -19.51 8.73 25.52
CA ASN A 168 -19.70 9.15 26.92
C ASN A 168 -18.39 9.20 27.70
N GLU A 169 -17.39 8.44 27.27
CA GLU A 169 -16.14 8.21 28.01
C GLU A 169 -14.92 8.76 27.27
N ASN A 170 -14.96 8.80 25.93
CA ASN A 170 -13.83 9.14 25.08
C ASN A 170 -14.25 10.16 24.01
N SER A 171 -13.26 10.81 23.40
CA SER A 171 -13.44 11.59 22.18
C SER A 171 -12.38 11.20 21.16
N LEU A 172 -12.78 11.15 19.91
CA LEU A 172 -11.89 10.93 18.79
C LEU A 172 -11.98 12.11 17.84
N GLU A 173 -10.84 12.68 17.51
CA GLU A 173 -10.68 13.65 16.44
C GLU A 173 -9.81 13.01 15.36
N ILE A 174 -10.24 13.08 14.10
CA ILE A 174 -9.53 12.50 12.97
C ILE A 174 -9.42 13.56 11.88
N ALA A 175 -8.20 13.99 11.58
CA ALA A 175 -7.95 14.85 10.43
C ALA A 175 -8.18 14.10 9.12
N ARG A 176 -8.48 14.84 8.06
CA ARG A 176 -8.72 14.26 6.72
C ARG A 176 -7.57 13.36 6.26
N GLU A 177 -6.33 13.75 6.53
CA GLU A 177 -5.17 13.00 6.09
C GLU A 177 -4.97 11.70 6.89
N GLU A 178 -5.33 11.69 8.17
CA GLU A 178 -5.34 10.50 9.04
C GLU A 178 -6.45 9.54 8.61
N LEU A 179 -7.64 10.07 8.31
CA LEU A 179 -8.72 9.28 7.72
C LEU A 179 -8.29 8.68 6.38
N GLY A 180 -7.56 9.44 5.56
CA GLY A 180 -6.99 8.94 4.32
C GLY A 180 -5.91 7.87 4.53
N ALA A 181 -5.14 7.93 5.61
CA ALA A 181 -4.20 6.87 5.97
C ALA A 181 -4.92 5.62 6.49
N LEU A 182 -6.02 5.77 7.24
CA LEU A 182 -6.89 4.66 7.64
C LEU A 182 -7.47 3.94 6.41
N VAL A 183 -8.08 4.68 5.48
CA VAL A 183 -8.65 4.13 4.24
C VAL A 183 -7.59 3.36 3.46
N ARG A 184 -6.42 3.97 3.21
CA ARG A 184 -5.31 3.31 2.50
C ARG A 184 -4.84 2.04 3.19
N THR A 185 -4.73 2.06 4.51
CA THR A 185 -4.36 0.87 5.28
C THR A 185 -5.38 -0.27 5.10
N VAL A 186 -6.67 0.00 5.32
CA VAL A 186 -7.71 -1.05 5.27
C VAL A 186 -7.91 -1.58 3.84
N VAL A 187 -7.90 -0.68 2.85
CA VAL A 187 -8.06 -1.04 1.43
C VAL A 187 -6.86 -1.86 0.94
N ALA A 188 -5.63 -1.45 1.25
CA ALA A 188 -4.44 -2.17 0.83
C ALA A 188 -4.42 -3.59 1.39
N VAL A 189 -4.69 -3.76 2.70
CA VAL A 189 -4.72 -5.10 3.30
C VAL A 189 -5.89 -5.93 2.76
N ALA A 190 -7.06 -5.32 2.51
CA ALA A 190 -8.18 -6.03 1.90
C ALA A 190 -7.86 -6.51 0.47
N LYS A 191 -7.22 -5.67 -0.35
CA LYS A 191 -6.75 -6.03 -1.70
C LYS A 191 -5.66 -7.11 -1.66
N MET A 192 -4.79 -7.11 -0.64
CA MET A 192 -3.79 -8.18 -0.45
C MET A 192 -4.44 -9.51 -0.11
N PHE A 193 -5.43 -9.52 0.80
CA PHE A 193 -6.16 -10.75 1.12
C PHE A 193 -7.01 -11.26 -0.04
N ALA A 194 -7.54 -10.35 -0.85
CA ALA A 194 -8.22 -10.70 -2.10
C ALA A 194 -7.25 -11.17 -3.20
N GLY A 195 -5.92 -11.15 -3.00
CA GLY A 195 -4.96 -11.49 -4.06
C GLY A 195 -4.94 -10.51 -5.24
N ILE A 196 -5.48 -9.30 -5.06
CA ILE A 196 -5.50 -8.22 -6.07
C ILE A 196 -4.18 -7.43 -6.00
N LEU A 197 -3.68 -7.18 -4.79
CA LEU A 197 -2.45 -6.43 -4.53
C LEU A 197 -1.38 -7.37 -3.97
N PRO A 198 -0.26 -7.62 -4.66
CA PRO A 198 0.83 -8.38 -4.08
C PRO A 198 1.46 -7.62 -2.90
N PHE A 199 1.80 -8.32 -1.82
CA PHE A 199 2.57 -7.75 -0.72
C PHE A 199 4.06 -7.83 -1.03
N GLY A 200 4.71 -6.67 -1.13
CA GLY A 200 6.15 -6.54 -1.35
C GLY A 200 6.76 -5.42 -0.50
N LYS A 201 8.01 -5.08 -0.78
CA LYS A 201 8.77 -4.07 -0.02
C LYS A 201 8.07 -2.71 -0.06
N ARG A 202 7.53 -2.33 -1.22
CA ARG A 202 6.81 -1.07 -1.38
C ARG A 202 5.57 -1.01 -0.48
N GLU A 203 4.77 -2.05 -0.54
CA GLU A 203 3.52 -2.15 0.20
C GLU A 203 3.76 -2.21 1.71
N ASP A 204 4.81 -2.90 2.15
CA ASP A 204 5.27 -2.92 3.55
C ASP A 204 5.63 -1.51 4.05
N CYS A 205 6.49 -0.78 3.31
CA CYS A 205 6.86 0.59 3.66
C CYS A 205 5.66 1.55 3.67
N LEU A 206 4.77 1.46 2.67
CA LEU A 206 3.58 2.31 2.63
C LEU A 206 2.61 2.00 3.78
N LEU A 207 2.40 0.73 4.11
CA LEU A 207 1.55 0.35 5.24
C LEU A 207 2.11 0.89 6.55
N LYS A 208 3.41 0.73 6.82
CA LYS A 208 4.05 1.27 8.02
C LYS A 208 3.94 2.79 8.11
N TYR A 209 4.20 3.49 7.00
CA TYR A 209 4.01 4.95 6.92
C TYR A 209 2.56 5.35 7.25
N HIS A 210 1.56 4.64 6.71
CA HIS A 210 0.16 4.96 6.99
C HIS A 210 -0.26 4.61 8.42
N LEU A 211 0.26 3.50 8.98
CA LEU A 211 0.02 3.12 10.37
C LEU A 211 0.57 4.17 11.34
N ASP A 212 1.80 4.65 11.12
CA ASP A 212 2.39 5.71 11.96
C ASP A 212 1.51 6.98 12.01
N ARG A 213 0.88 7.32 10.89
CA ARG A 213 -0.02 8.48 10.78
C ARG A 213 -1.37 8.30 11.47
N ILE A 214 -1.73 7.08 11.84
CA ILE A 214 -2.97 6.78 12.56
C ILE A 214 -2.68 6.17 13.93
N GLY A 215 -1.52 6.52 14.50
CA GLY A 215 -1.04 6.06 15.81
C GLY A 215 -2.10 6.16 16.90
N GLU A 216 -2.80 7.30 16.98
CA GLU A 216 -3.87 7.53 17.96
C GLU A 216 -5.06 6.58 17.80
N LEU A 217 -5.34 6.09 16.59
CA LEU A 217 -6.45 5.19 16.32
C LEU A 217 -6.18 3.77 16.84
N HIS A 218 -4.94 3.29 16.74
CA HIS A 218 -4.59 1.93 17.15
C HIS A 218 -3.87 1.85 18.51
N GLY A 219 -3.20 2.91 18.96
CA GLY A 219 -2.53 2.98 20.26
C GLY A 219 -1.32 2.04 20.40
N LEU A 220 -0.63 1.75 19.30
CA LEU A 220 0.57 0.89 19.27
C LEU A 220 1.80 1.74 18.91
N ASN A 221 3.00 1.18 19.08
CA ASN A 221 4.25 1.87 18.78
C ASN A 221 4.34 2.30 17.31
N GLU A 222 5.10 3.35 17.02
CA GLU A 222 5.38 3.75 15.64
C GLU A 222 6.57 2.96 15.05
N PHE A 223 6.53 2.74 13.74
CA PHE A 223 7.64 2.22 12.94
C PHE A 223 8.68 3.31 12.63
N LYS A 224 8.30 4.59 12.73
CA LYS A 224 9.08 5.76 12.30
C LYS A 224 9.41 5.73 10.81
N GLN A 225 8.48 5.21 10.00
CA GLN A 225 8.63 5.05 8.57
C GLN A 225 8.39 6.39 7.87
N THR A 226 9.37 6.87 7.11
CA THR A 226 9.19 8.05 6.26
C THR A 226 8.34 7.71 5.03
N LYS A 227 7.66 8.70 4.44
CA LYS A 227 6.89 8.47 3.21
C LYS A 227 7.84 7.96 2.11
N PRO A 228 7.68 6.72 1.61
CA PRO A 228 8.57 6.23 0.57
C PRO A 228 8.31 7.00 -0.73
N LEU A 229 9.38 7.39 -1.41
CA LEU A 229 9.32 7.96 -2.75
C LEU A 229 9.48 6.82 -3.77
N LEU A 230 8.53 6.68 -4.69
CA LEU A 230 8.67 5.76 -5.83
C LEU A 230 9.13 6.55 -7.05
N ILE A 231 10.31 6.24 -7.57
CA ILE A 231 10.85 6.85 -8.77
C ILE A 231 11.05 5.82 -9.89
N ASP A 232 11.23 6.30 -11.11
CA ASP A 232 11.71 5.48 -12.23
C ASP A 232 13.16 5.81 -12.51
N VAL A 233 13.99 4.77 -12.66
CA VAL A 233 15.41 4.93 -12.99
C VAL A 233 15.67 4.31 -14.35
N ILE A 234 16.17 5.11 -15.28
CA ILE A 234 16.66 4.66 -16.58
C ILE A 234 18.18 4.61 -16.53
N LEU A 235 18.75 3.42 -16.54
CA LEU A 235 20.19 3.20 -16.61
C LEU A 235 20.60 2.83 -18.03
N LYS A 236 21.36 3.71 -18.69
CA LYS A 236 21.98 3.45 -19.99
C LYS A 236 23.32 2.73 -19.78
N VAL A 237 23.45 1.53 -20.32
CA VAL A 237 24.62 0.66 -20.11
C VAL A 237 25.28 0.35 -21.45
N PRO A 238 26.53 0.79 -21.69
CA PRO A 238 27.27 0.40 -22.89
C PRO A 238 27.63 -1.09 -22.84
N GLU A 239 27.71 -1.71 -24.02
CA GLU A 239 28.19 -3.08 -24.16
C GLU A 239 29.69 -3.19 -23.86
N GLU A 240 30.04 -4.14 -23.00
CA GLU A 240 31.41 -4.55 -22.71
C GLU A 240 31.56 -6.04 -23.06
N LYS A 241 32.22 -6.34 -24.19
CA LYS A 241 32.53 -7.72 -24.63
C LYS A 241 31.30 -8.65 -24.70
N GLY A 242 30.17 -8.16 -25.23
CA GLY A 242 28.95 -8.98 -25.37
C GLY A 242 28.06 -9.02 -24.12
N ILE A 243 28.38 -8.23 -23.10
CA ILE A 243 27.66 -8.15 -21.82
C ILE A 243 27.32 -6.69 -21.55
N PHE A 244 26.19 -6.44 -20.89
CA PHE A 244 25.82 -5.13 -20.36
C PHE A 244 25.98 -5.16 -18.83
N PRO A 245 27.12 -4.72 -18.27
CA PRO A 245 27.36 -4.77 -16.84
C PRO A 245 26.71 -3.56 -16.15
N ALA A 246 25.47 -3.72 -15.71
CA ALA A 246 24.74 -2.67 -15.01
C ALA A 246 25.25 -2.50 -13.57
N ASP A 247 25.75 -1.30 -13.24
CA ASP A 247 26.25 -0.97 -11.91
C ASP A 247 25.11 -0.46 -11.02
N LEU A 248 24.49 -1.37 -10.27
CA LEU A 248 23.37 -1.08 -9.38
C LEU A 248 23.82 -0.37 -8.11
N LYS A 249 25.08 -0.55 -7.69
CA LYS A 249 25.66 0.20 -6.58
C LYS A 249 25.75 1.68 -6.95
N PHE A 250 26.28 1.98 -8.14
CA PHE A 250 26.31 3.34 -8.68
C PHE A 250 24.91 3.97 -8.73
N VAL A 251 23.89 3.22 -9.18
CA VAL A 251 22.49 3.69 -9.18
C VAL A 251 22.04 4.10 -7.77
N ARG A 252 22.24 3.24 -6.77
CA ARG A 252 21.86 3.51 -5.38
C ARG A 252 22.59 4.74 -4.81
N GLU A 253 23.87 4.90 -5.13
CA GLU A 253 24.66 6.06 -4.72
C GLU A 253 24.15 7.36 -5.35
N GLN A 254 23.79 7.35 -6.64
CA GLN A 254 23.19 8.52 -7.29
C GLN A 254 21.83 8.88 -6.70
N ILE A 255 20.97 7.89 -6.45
CA ILE A 255 19.66 8.11 -5.81
C ILE A 255 19.86 8.74 -4.43
N SER A 256 20.77 8.21 -3.62
CA SER A 256 21.04 8.71 -2.26
C SER A 256 21.60 10.13 -2.27
N ARG A 257 22.31 10.51 -3.34
CA ARG A 257 22.82 11.87 -3.53
C ARG A 257 21.71 12.86 -3.93
N ILE A 258 20.77 12.42 -4.76
CA ILE A 258 19.65 13.25 -5.26
C ILE A 258 18.58 13.42 -4.18
N TYR A 259 18.27 12.35 -3.45
CA TYR A 259 17.27 12.33 -2.37
C TYR A 259 17.92 11.95 -1.03
N PRO A 260 18.67 12.87 -0.40
CA PRO A 260 19.29 12.60 0.88
C PRO A 260 18.22 12.40 1.96
N ASN A 261 18.38 11.37 2.79
CA ASN A 261 17.51 11.06 3.94
C ASN A 261 16.04 10.73 3.60
N VAL A 262 15.77 10.27 2.37
CA VAL A 262 14.44 9.80 1.96
C VAL A 262 14.51 8.31 1.65
N ASP A 263 13.52 7.54 2.10
CA ASP A 263 13.37 6.14 1.69
C ASP A 263 12.92 6.08 0.22
N VAL A 264 13.87 5.86 -0.70
CA VAL A 264 13.58 5.76 -2.12
C VAL A 264 13.42 4.30 -2.56
N LEU A 265 12.29 4.06 -3.20
CA LEU A 265 11.98 2.86 -3.95
C LEU A 265 12.04 3.21 -5.43
N TYR A 266 12.52 2.30 -6.27
CA TYR A 266 12.63 2.60 -7.69
C TYR A 266 12.30 1.41 -8.57
N ASN A 267 11.61 1.68 -9.68
CA ASN A 267 11.62 0.76 -10.83
C ASN A 267 12.90 1.01 -11.62
N LEU A 268 13.45 -0.03 -12.23
CA LEU A 268 14.70 0.05 -12.98
C LEU A 268 14.49 -0.38 -14.42
N LYS A 269 14.65 0.57 -15.35
CA LYS A 269 14.73 0.34 -16.79
C LYS A 269 16.22 0.36 -17.19
N ILE A 270 16.75 -0.75 -17.67
CA ILE A 270 18.13 -0.84 -18.18
C ILE A 270 18.09 -0.83 -19.69
N ILE A 271 18.77 0.12 -20.33
CA ILE A 271 18.89 0.23 -21.78
C ILE A 271 20.33 -0.15 -22.16
N GLY A 272 20.47 -1.30 -22.82
CA GLY A 272 21.74 -1.74 -23.40
C GLY A 272 22.06 -0.94 -24.66
N LEU A 273 23.28 -0.41 -24.75
CA LEU A 273 23.76 0.39 -25.88
C LEU A 273 24.88 -0.34 -26.64
N VAL A 274 24.71 -0.46 -27.96
CA VAL A 274 25.74 -0.97 -28.87
C VAL A 274 26.06 0.15 -29.86
N GLY A 275 27.28 0.71 -29.79
CA GLY A 275 27.66 1.89 -30.58
C GLY A 275 26.71 3.08 -30.35
N ASP A 276 26.40 3.37 -29.08
CA ASP A 276 25.48 4.43 -28.61
C ASP A 276 24.02 4.28 -29.04
N LYS A 277 23.65 3.17 -29.70
CA LYS A 277 22.27 2.88 -30.09
C LYS A 277 21.63 1.87 -29.14
N PRO A 278 20.38 2.10 -28.68
CA PRO A 278 19.62 1.12 -27.93
C PRO A 278 19.51 -0.22 -28.69
N SER A 279 19.93 -1.30 -28.05
CA SER A 279 19.91 -2.65 -28.63
C SER A 279 19.11 -3.66 -27.79
N ALA A 280 18.98 -3.41 -26.49
CA ALA A 280 18.19 -4.23 -25.58
C ALA A 280 17.59 -3.38 -24.46
N CYS A 281 16.48 -3.85 -23.89
CA CYS A 281 15.82 -3.19 -22.77
C CYS A 281 15.29 -4.19 -21.75
N TRP A 282 15.59 -3.95 -20.47
CA TRP A 282 15.06 -4.71 -19.35
C TRP A 282 14.30 -3.80 -18.40
N ILE A 283 13.11 -4.21 -17.96
CA ILE A 283 12.29 -3.46 -17.00
C ILE A 283 12.08 -4.32 -15.74
N PHE A 284 12.65 -3.85 -14.64
CA PHE A 284 12.51 -4.45 -13.31
C PHE A 284 11.56 -3.59 -12.47
N PRO A 285 10.38 -4.10 -12.11
CA PRO A 285 9.54 -3.45 -11.11
C PRO A 285 10.27 -3.39 -9.77
N VAL A 286 9.94 -2.42 -8.92
CA VAL A 286 10.55 -2.17 -7.60
C VAL A 286 10.80 -3.43 -6.76
N ASN A 287 9.85 -4.36 -6.72
CA ASN A 287 9.94 -5.59 -5.90
C ASN A 287 10.89 -6.65 -6.50
N PHE A 288 11.38 -6.45 -7.73
CA PHE A 288 12.24 -7.38 -8.46
C PHE A 288 13.59 -6.77 -8.87
N VAL A 289 13.90 -5.55 -8.42
CA VAL A 289 15.22 -4.96 -8.64
C VAL A 289 16.27 -5.78 -7.88
N PRO A 290 17.31 -6.30 -8.56
CA PRO A 290 18.34 -7.09 -7.89
C PRO A 290 19.11 -6.29 -6.83
N THR A 291 19.46 -6.94 -5.73
CA THR A 291 20.20 -6.33 -4.60
C THR A 291 21.71 -6.34 -4.79
N GLY A 292 22.23 -7.12 -5.75
CA GLY A 292 23.65 -7.16 -6.07
C GLY A 292 24.21 -5.80 -6.50
N ASP A 293 25.52 -5.66 -6.44
CA ASP A 293 26.21 -4.44 -6.88
C ASP A 293 26.29 -4.34 -8.40
N ILE A 294 26.60 -5.46 -9.06
CA ILE A 294 26.68 -5.56 -10.52
C ILE A 294 25.67 -6.58 -11.00
N LEU A 295 24.93 -6.21 -12.05
CA LEU A 295 24.02 -7.10 -12.76
C LEU A 295 24.54 -7.28 -14.19
N GLU A 296 25.03 -8.49 -14.49
CA GLU A 296 25.49 -8.85 -15.83
C GLU A 296 24.31 -9.27 -16.71
N LEU A 297 24.02 -8.45 -17.72
CA LEU A 297 22.91 -8.70 -18.64
C LEU A 297 23.43 -9.15 -19.99
N ARG A 298 22.76 -10.16 -20.54
CA ARG A 298 22.88 -10.64 -21.92
C ARG A 298 21.48 -10.64 -22.55
N PRO A 299 21.36 -10.48 -23.88
CA PRO A 299 20.05 -10.52 -24.56
C PRO A 299 19.21 -11.77 -24.25
N ASN A 300 19.84 -12.89 -23.90
CA ASN A 300 19.18 -14.15 -23.58
C ASN A 300 18.91 -14.38 -22.09
N THR A 301 19.42 -13.52 -21.20
CA THR A 301 19.24 -13.61 -19.75
C THR A 301 18.09 -12.72 -19.28
N TYR A 302 17.43 -13.10 -18.18
CA TYR A 302 16.32 -12.32 -17.62
C TYR A 302 15.15 -12.09 -18.60
N ARG A 303 14.83 -13.09 -19.44
CA ARG A 303 13.79 -13.00 -20.50
C ARG A 303 12.43 -12.48 -20.00
N LYS A 304 12.05 -12.78 -18.76
CA LYS A 304 10.80 -12.28 -18.14
C LYS A 304 10.74 -10.74 -18.08
N TYR A 305 11.90 -10.09 -17.96
CA TYR A 305 12.04 -8.63 -17.83
C TYR A 305 12.50 -7.96 -19.12
N LEU A 306 12.88 -8.73 -20.14
CA LEU A 306 13.25 -8.21 -21.45
C LEU A 306 11.99 -7.69 -22.17
N LYS A 307 12.06 -6.48 -22.71
CA LYS A 307 10.95 -5.84 -23.41
C LYS A 307 11.34 -5.39 -24.82
N PRO A 308 10.37 -5.33 -25.76
CA PRO A 308 10.58 -4.69 -27.05
C PRO A 308 11.12 -3.26 -26.89
N LEU A 309 12.04 -2.84 -27.77
CA LEU A 309 12.72 -1.54 -27.67
C LEU A 309 11.74 -0.35 -27.79
N ASP A 310 10.67 -0.53 -28.54
CA ASP A 310 9.57 0.42 -28.75
C ASP A 310 8.76 0.69 -27.47
N GLU A 311 8.64 -0.29 -26.56
CA GLU A 311 8.06 -0.08 -25.23
C GLU A 311 8.98 0.74 -24.31
N CYS A 312 10.27 0.84 -24.64
CA CYS A 312 11.27 1.48 -23.78
C CYS A 312 11.62 2.92 -24.16
N GLN A 313 11.25 3.35 -25.37
CA GLN A 313 11.44 4.71 -25.88
C GLN A 313 10.27 5.67 -25.57
N LYS A 314 9.17 5.14 -25.00
CA LYS A 314 8.14 5.93 -24.32
C LYS A 314 8.55 6.17 -22.87
#